data_AF-B0D6T9-F1
#
_entry.id   AF-B0D6T9-F1
#
_cell.length_a   1.000
_cell.length_b   1.000
_cell.length_c   1.000
_cell.angle_alpha   90.00
_cell.angle_beta   90.00
_cell.angle_gamma   90.00
#
_symmetry.space_group_name_H-M   'P 1'
#
loop_
_entity.id
_entity.type
_entity.pdbx_description
1 polymer ?
#
loop_
_entity_poly.entity_id
_entity_poly.type
_entity_poly.pdbx_seq_one_letter_code
_entity_poly.pdbx_strand_id
1 'polypeptide(L)'
;MARSPSGVDIPLLHPSVLILTKFKRWYTTLSSTRPKTVLKHRSDEGDIDYMVHWLTRNGLTIQFGAYRGRRGEELMLYVKTYLAEKVKSGSGERVEEMLRGVVERSDWEVLEGMEVGDVGGENVYVESP
;
A
#
# COMPACT_ATOMS: atom_id res chain seq x y z
N MET A 1 -12.01 -15.31 15.40
CA MET A 1 -10.83 -15.22 16.29
C MET A 1 -10.07 -16.54 16.21
N ALA A 2 -8.83 -16.53 15.73
CA ALA A 2 -7.99 -17.74 15.69
C ALA A 2 -7.24 -17.87 17.03
N ARG A 3 -7.45 -18.96 17.77
CA ARG A 3 -6.80 -19.23 19.06
C ARG A 3 -5.57 -20.12 18.87
N SER A 4 -4.45 -19.72 19.46
CA SER A 4 -3.24 -20.53 19.60
C SER A 4 -3.45 -21.66 20.64
N PRO A 5 -2.86 -22.86 20.46
CA PRO A 5 -2.95 -23.96 21.42
C PRO A 5 -2.37 -23.67 22.82
N SER A 6 -1.65 -22.55 22.99
CA SER A 6 -1.14 -22.08 24.30
C SER A 6 -2.10 -21.13 25.05
N GLY A 7 -3.27 -20.80 24.48
CA GLY A 7 -4.23 -19.87 25.10
C GLY A 7 -3.76 -18.40 25.16
N VAL A 8 -2.63 -18.08 24.52
CA VAL A 8 -2.11 -16.71 24.43
C VAL A 8 -2.77 -16.00 23.25
N ASP A 9 -3.51 -14.93 23.54
CA ASP A 9 -3.99 -14.01 22.52
C ASP A 9 -2.82 -13.15 22.03
N ILE A 10 -2.45 -13.31 20.76
CA ILE A 10 -1.42 -12.49 20.12
C ILE A 10 -2.11 -11.31 19.45
N PRO A 11 -1.85 -10.06 19.87
CA PRO A 11 -2.43 -8.90 19.22
C PRO A 11 -1.86 -8.79 17.80
N LEU A 12 -2.73 -8.94 16.81
CA LEU A 12 -2.40 -8.78 15.39
C LEU A 12 -2.97 -7.47 14.87
N LEU A 13 -2.20 -6.81 14.01
CA LEU A 13 -2.68 -5.64 13.29
C LEU A 13 -3.77 -6.07 12.29
N HIS A 14 -4.87 -5.32 12.23
CA HIS A 14 -5.96 -5.59 11.31
C HIS A 14 -5.47 -5.54 9.85
N PRO A 15 -5.90 -6.44 8.94
CA PRO A 15 -5.43 -6.47 7.55
C PRO A 15 -5.58 -5.14 6.80
N SER A 16 -6.67 -4.39 7.04
CA SER A 16 -6.91 -3.04 6.50
C SER A 16 -5.82 -2.03 6.82
N VAL A 17 -5.06 -2.25 7.90
CA VAL A 17 -3.97 -1.39 8.37
C VAL A 17 -2.62 -2.03 8.08
N LEU A 18 -2.52 -3.36 8.17
CA LEU A 18 -1.30 -4.11 7.91
C LEU A 18 -0.81 -3.93 6.46
N ILE A 19 -1.72 -3.85 5.49
CA ILE A 19 -1.35 -3.66 4.07
C ILE A 19 -0.56 -2.36 3.85
N LEU A 20 -0.85 -1.31 4.61
CA LEU A 20 -0.15 -0.03 4.54
C LEU A 20 1.34 -0.17 4.91
N THR A 21 1.68 -1.12 5.78
CA THR A 21 3.07 -1.44 6.12
C THR A 21 3.82 -2.09 4.95
N LYS A 22 3.10 -2.86 4.12
CA LYS A 22 3.65 -3.48 2.91
C LYS A 22 3.88 -2.44 1.82
N PHE A 23 2.89 -1.59 1.56
CA PHE A 23 3.04 -0.46 0.64
C PHE A 23 4.21 0.45 1.01
N LYS A 24 4.32 0.83 2.29
CA LYS A 24 5.46 1.64 2.76
C LYS A 24 6.79 0.95 2.49
N ARG A 25 6.90 -0.34 2.82
CA ARG A 25 8.16 -1.08 2.63
C ARG A 25 8.52 -1.21 1.16
N TRP A 26 7.56 -1.58 0.32
CA TRP A 26 7.71 -1.64 -1.12
C TRP A 26 8.19 -0.29 -1.68
N TYR A 27 7.54 0.81 -1.31
CA TYR A 27 7.92 2.17 -1.73
C TYR A 27 9.35 2.53 -1.31
N THR A 28 9.71 2.32 -0.04
CA THR A 28 11.05 2.67 0.47
C THR A 28 12.19 1.85 -0.15
N THR A 29 11.87 0.78 -0.87
CA THR A 29 12.85 -0.11 -1.50
C THR A 29 12.89 0.02 -3.02
N LEU A 30 12.05 0.87 -3.61
CA LEU A 30 11.86 0.97 -5.06
C LEU A 30 13.17 1.27 -5.82
N SER A 31 13.99 2.20 -5.32
CA SER A 31 15.27 2.58 -5.93
C SER A 31 16.46 1.74 -5.45
N SER A 32 16.23 0.69 -4.66
CA SER A 32 17.33 -0.09 -4.08
C SER A 32 17.95 -1.05 -5.09
N THR A 33 19.27 -0.97 -5.26
CA THR A 33 20.05 -1.89 -6.10
C THR A 33 20.64 -3.07 -5.32
N ARG A 34 20.44 -3.12 -4.00
CA ARG A 34 21.00 -4.18 -3.14
C ARG A 34 20.24 -5.49 -3.36
N PRO A 35 20.91 -6.63 -3.66
CA PRO A 35 20.24 -7.87 -4.08
C PRO A 35 19.16 -8.38 -3.11
N LYS A 36 19.44 -8.38 -1.80
CA LYS A 36 18.46 -8.79 -0.77
C LYS A 36 17.23 -7.89 -0.73
N THR A 37 17.41 -6.60 -0.99
CA THR A 37 16.33 -5.62 -1.00
C THR A 37 15.46 -5.78 -2.24
N VAL A 38 16.06 -6.02 -3.41
CA VAL A 38 15.34 -6.31 -4.66
C VAL A 38 14.48 -7.58 -4.54
N LEU A 39 15.03 -8.65 -3.94
CA LEU A 39 14.24 -9.86 -3.68
C LEU A 39 13.06 -9.59 -2.73
N LYS A 40 13.29 -8.77 -1.71
CA LYS A 40 12.24 -8.40 -0.75
C LYS A 40 11.16 -7.53 -1.40
N HIS A 41 11.55 -6.64 -2.29
CA HIS A 41 10.63 -5.81 -3.06
C HIS A 41 9.61 -6.66 -3.83
N ARG A 42 10.08 -7.69 -4.55
CA ARG A 42 9.20 -8.66 -5.24
C ARG A 42 8.29 -9.43 -4.29
N SER A 43 8.80 -9.80 -3.12
CA SER A 43 7.99 -10.46 -2.08
C SER A 43 6.91 -9.53 -1.53
N ASP A 44 7.24 -8.26 -1.30
CA ASP A 44 6.28 -7.27 -0.80
C ASP A 44 5.19 -6.99 -1.86
N GLU A 45 5.49 -7.03 -3.17
CA GLU A 45 4.48 -6.99 -4.24
C GLU A 45 3.49 -8.16 -4.15
N GLY A 46 4.01 -9.38 -4.01
CA GLY A 46 3.17 -10.58 -3.85
C GLY A 46 2.29 -10.51 -2.59
N ASP A 47 2.83 -9.99 -1.49
CA ASP A 47 2.08 -9.77 -0.26
C ASP A 47 0.97 -8.71 -0.46
N ILE A 48 1.26 -7.61 -1.16
CA ILE A 48 0.26 -6.57 -1.48
C ILE A 48 -0.87 -7.16 -2.30
N ASP A 49 -0.56 -7.85 -3.39
CA ASP A 49 -1.56 -8.44 -4.28
C ASP A 49 -2.46 -9.45 -3.53
N TYR A 50 -1.85 -10.28 -2.69
CA TYR A 50 -2.60 -11.21 -1.84
C TYR A 50 -3.53 -10.47 -0.87
N MET A 51 -3.02 -9.43 -0.20
CA MET A 51 -3.80 -8.68 0.78
C MET A 51 -4.95 -7.90 0.14
N VAL A 52 -4.75 -7.28 -1.03
CA VAL A 52 -5.83 -6.61 -1.77
C VAL A 52 -6.93 -7.62 -2.10
N HIS A 53 -6.58 -8.76 -2.71
CA HIS A 53 -7.56 -9.80 -3.02
C HIS A 53 -8.28 -10.33 -1.77
N TRP A 54 -7.56 -10.52 -0.65
CA TRP A 54 -8.16 -10.94 0.60
C TRP A 54 -9.14 -9.90 1.15
N LEU A 55 -8.77 -8.62 1.15
CA LEU A 55 -9.64 -7.53 1.59
C LEU A 55 -10.92 -7.45 0.74
N THR A 56 -10.80 -7.51 -0.59
CA THR A 56 -11.94 -7.53 -1.51
C THR A 56 -12.90 -8.68 -1.16
N ARG A 57 -12.38 -9.90 -1.00
CA ARG A 57 -13.21 -11.08 -0.68
C ARG A 57 -13.92 -11.02 0.66
N ASN A 58 -13.40 -10.22 1.60
CA ASN A 58 -13.99 -10.04 2.92
C ASN A 58 -14.80 -8.74 3.03
N GLY A 59 -14.96 -7.97 1.94
CA GLY A 59 -15.69 -6.70 1.96
C GLY A 59 -15.04 -5.64 2.85
N LEU A 60 -13.71 -5.64 2.94
CA LEU A 60 -12.95 -4.73 3.79
C LEU A 60 -12.20 -3.69 2.95
N THR A 61 -12.10 -2.49 3.49
CA THR A 61 -11.35 -1.38 2.88
C THR A 61 -10.01 -1.17 3.60
N ILE A 62 -9.07 -0.50 2.92
CA ILE A 62 -7.84 0.02 3.49
C ILE A 62 -8.20 1.17 4.43
N GLN A 63 -7.67 1.15 5.65
CA GLN A 63 -7.98 2.16 6.67
C GLN A 63 -6.79 3.10 6.87
N PHE A 64 -6.63 4.07 5.97
CA PHE A 64 -5.51 5.03 6.00
C PHE A 64 -5.44 5.80 7.33
N GLY A 65 -6.58 6.23 7.87
CA GLY A 65 -6.65 6.98 9.13
C GLY A 65 -6.37 6.16 10.40
N ALA A 66 -6.47 4.83 10.34
CA ALA A 66 -6.20 3.96 11.49
C ALA A 66 -4.70 3.71 11.72
N TYR A 67 -3.85 4.05 10.75
CA TYR A 67 -2.41 3.90 10.87
C TYR A 67 -1.77 5.08 11.60
N ARG A 68 -1.42 4.89 12.88
CA ARG A 68 -0.85 5.96 13.72
C ARG A 68 0.60 6.33 13.42
N GLY A 69 1.30 5.57 12.58
CA GLY A 69 2.74 5.75 12.34
C GLY A 69 3.10 6.79 11.28
N ARG A 70 2.12 7.40 10.60
CA ARG A 70 2.30 8.36 9.50
C ARG A 70 0.98 9.09 9.18
N ARG A 71 1.04 10.23 8.48
CA ARG A 71 -0.15 10.90 7.92
C ARG A 71 -0.79 10.07 6.82
N GLY A 72 -2.13 10.11 6.72
CA GLY A 72 -2.90 9.36 5.71
C GLY A 72 -2.49 9.68 4.28
N GLU A 73 -2.24 10.96 3.96
CA GLU A 73 -1.83 11.42 2.62
C GLU A 73 -0.53 10.77 2.14
N GLU A 74 0.44 10.58 3.04
CA GLU A 74 1.71 9.97 2.65
C GLU A 74 1.57 8.44 2.47
N LEU A 75 0.62 7.81 3.16
CA LEU A 75 0.28 6.41 2.89
C LEU A 75 -0.45 6.26 1.56
N MET A 76 -1.33 7.21 1.23
CA MET A 76 -1.99 7.29 -0.08
C MET A 76 -0.95 7.47 -1.20
N LEU A 77 0.07 8.31 -1.00
CA LEU A 77 1.17 8.44 -1.97
C LEU A 77 1.85 7.09 -2.29
N TYR A 78 2.02 6.21 -1.31
CA TYR A 78 2.60 4.88 -1.55
C TYR A 78 1.70 4.00 -2.43
N VAL A 79 0.39 4.06 -2.21
CA VAL A 79 -0.60 3.34 -3.04
C VAL A 79 -0.65 3.91 -4.45
N LYS A 80 -0.66 5.25 -4.59
CA LYS A 80 -0.61 5.92 -5.89
C LYS A 80 0.66 5.58 -6.67
N THR A 81 1.81 5.58 -6.00
CA THR A 81 3.09 5.22 -6.61
C THR A 81 3.08 3.75 -7.05
N TYR A 82 2.51 2.86 -6.23
CA TYR A 82 2.34 1.45 -6.62
C TYR A 82 1.55 1.31 -7.91
N LEU A 83 0.39 1.97 -7.99
CA LEU A 83 -0.42 1.95 -9.20
C LEU A 83 0.35 2.50 -10.42
N ALA A 84 1.06 3.62 -10.26
CA ALA A 84 1.85 4.22 -11.33
C ALA A 84 2.95 3.27 -11.86
N GLU A 85 3.67 2.58 -10.97
CA GLU A 85 4.67 1.58 -11.37
C GLU A 85 4.03 0.38 -12.08
N LYS A 86 2.85 -0.06 -11.64
CA LYS A 86 2.12 -1.14 -12.31
C LYS A 86 1.59 -0.75 -13.68
N VAL A 87 1.20 0.52 -13.88
CA VAL A 87 0.88 1.08 -15.20
C VAL A 87 2.11 1.02 -16.11
N LYS A 88 3.28 1.49 -15.64
CA LYS A 88 4.54 1.43 -16.40
C LYS A 88 4.91 -0.01 -16.77
N SER A 89 4.64 -0.98 -15.90
CA SER A 89 4.92 -2.40 -16.14
C SER A 89 3.86 -3.14 -16.96
N GLY A 90 2.81 -2.46 -17.44
CA GLY A 90 1.74 -3.05 -18.26
C GLY A 90 0.67 -3.82 -17.48
N SER A 91 0.62 -3.70 -16.16
CA SER A 91 -0.36 -4.37 -15.28
C SER A 91 -1.33 -3.39 -14.59
N GLY A 92 -1.30 -2.11 -14.99
CA GLY A 92 -1.98 -1.01 -14.33
C GLY A 92 -3.50 -1.20 -14.23
N GLU A 93 -4.16 -1.54 -15.33
CA GLU A 93 -5.63 -1.69 -15.38
C GLU A 93 -6.15 -2.70 -14.35
N ARG A 94 -5.55 -3.90 -14.33
CA ARG A 94 -5.90 -4.95 -13.35
C ARG A 94 -5.64 -4.49 -11.91
N VAL A 95 -4.52 -3.81 -11.68
CA VAL A 95 -4.17 -3.33 -10.33
C VAL A 95 -5.10 -2.21 -9.89
N GLU A 96 -5.47 -1.31 -10.80
CA GLU A 96 -6.43 -0.24 -10.53
C GLU A 96 -7.79 -0.82 -10.15
N GLU A 97 -8.31 -1.78 -10.91
CA GLU A 97 -9.58 -2.45 -10.60
C GLU A 97 -9.56 -3.06 -9.20
N MET A 98 -8.48 -3.80 -8.87
CA MET A 98 -8.32 -4.40 -7.55
C MET A 98 -8.26 -3.35 -6.43
N LEU A 99 -7.52 -2.25 -6.64
CA LEU A 99 -7.38 -1.18 -5.65
C LEU A 99 -8.69 -0.40 -5.47
N ARG A 100 -9.44 -0.12 -6.55
CA ARG A 100 -10.78 0.49 -6.48
C ARG A 100 -11.75 -0.35 -5.65
N GLY A 101 -11.55 -1.66 -5.58
CA GLY A 101 -12.35 -2.56 -4.75
C GLY A 101 -12.04 -2.50 -3.24
N VAL A 102 -10.91 -1.92 -2.83
CA VAL A 102 -10.47 -1.90 -1.42
C VAL A 102 -10.12 -0.50 -0.90
N VAL A 103 -10.10 0.51 -1.75
CA VAL A 103 -9.94 1.91 -1.34
C VAL A 103 -11.32 2.57 -1.32
N GLU A 104 -11.63 3.30 -0.26
CA GLU A 104 -12.90 4.04 -0.16
C GLU A 104 -12.98 5.14 -1.22
N ARG A 105 -14.19 5.45 -1.70
CA ARG A 105 -14.39 6.42 -2.78
C ARG A 105 -13.75 7.77 -2.48
N SER A 106 -13.93 8.31 -1.28
CA SER A 106 -13.34 9.59 -0.86
C SER A 106 -11.82 9.57 -0.88
N ASP A 107 -11.21 8.47 -0.45
CA ASP A 107 -9.76 8.30 -0.49
C ASP A 107 -9.25 8.16 -1.92
N TRP A 108 -10.03 7.51 -2.78
CA TRP A 108 -9.73 7.37 -4.20
C TRP A 108 -9.71 8.71 -4.94
N GLU A 109 -10.67 9.59 -4.66
CA GLU A 109 -10.71 10.95 -5.22
C GLU A 109 -9.44 11.73 -4.84
N VAL A 110 -8.96 11.59 -3.61
CA VAL A 110 -7.69 12.18 -3.18
C VAL A 110 -6.52 11.57 -3.96
N LEU A 111 -6.46 10.23 -4.09
CA LEU A 111 -5.42 9.55 -4.87
C LEU A 111 -5.40 10.02 -6.33
N GLU A 112 -6.55 10.20 -6.97
CA GLU A 112 -6.63 10.68 -8.36
C GLU A 112 -6.00 12.07 -8.52
N GLY A 113 -6.22 12.97 -7.55
CA GLY A 113 -5.63 14.31 -7.52
C GLY A 113 -4.17 14.38 -7.08
N MET A 114 -3.55 13.28 -6.65
CA MET A 114 -2.12 13.25 -6.27
C MET A 114 -1.20 13.12 -7.50
N GLU A 115 -0.18 13.98 -7.54
CA GLU A 115 0.96 13.85 -8.46
C GLU A 115 2.03 12.90 -7.87
N VAL A 116 2.59 12.03 -8.71
CA VAL A 116 3.69 11.12 -8.32
C VAL A 116 5.01 11.77 -8.73
N GLY A 117 5.77 12.26 -7.74
CA GLY A 117 7.12 12.76 -7.95
C GLY A 117 8.14 11.66 -8.32
N ASP A 118 9.26 12.05 -8.91
CA ASP A 118 10.33 11.12 -9.30
C ASP A 118 10.91 10.46 -8.05
N VAL A 119 10.94 9.12 -8.01
CA VAL A 119 11.26 8.35 -6.79
C VAL A 119 12.77 8.30 -6.60
N GLY A 120 13.36 9.43 -6.22
CA GLY A 120 14.79 9.66 -6.25
C GLY A 120 15.27 10.71 -5.25
N GLY A 121 14.88 10.60 -3.97
CA GLY A 121 15.47 11.36 -2.87
C GLY A 121 14.63 12.56 -2.42
N GLU A 122 14.39 12.63 -1.10
CA GLU A 122 13.71 13.70 -0.35
C GLU A 122 12.40 14.24 -0.94
N ASN A 123 11.28 13.68 -0.47
CA ASN A 123 9.95 14.23 -0.72
C ASN A 123 9.83 15.65 -0.12
N VAL A 124 9.82 16.66 -0.98
CA VAL A 124 9.26 17.98 -0.68
C VAL A 124 7.87 18.03 -1.32
N TYR A 125 6.84 18.09 -0.47
CA TYR A 125 5.50 18.48 -0.91
C TYR A 125 5.54 19.97 -1.28
N VAL A 126 5.14 20.31 -2.50
CA VAL A 126 4.85 21.70 -2.89
C VAL A 126 3.34 21.83 -2.93
N GLU A 127 2.76 22.54 -1.97
CA GLU A 127 1.37 22.98 -2.07
C GLU A 127 1.27 23.93 -3.26
N SER A 128 0.37 23.65 -4.19
CA SER A 128 0.00 24.63 -5.22
C SER A 128 -0.94 25.68 -4.60
N PRO A 129 -0.80 26.95 -5.02
CA PRO A 129 -1.44 28.12 -4.40
C PRO A 129 -2.97 28.15 -4.53
#